data_AF-A0A4Q1AFH2-F1
#
_entry.id   AF-A0A4Q1AFH2-F1
#
_cell.length_a   1.000
_cell.length_b   1.000
_cell.length_c   1.000
_cell.angle_alpha   90.00
_cell.angle_beta   90.00
_cell.angle_gamma   90.00
#
_symmetry.space_group_name_H-M   'P 1'
#
loop_
_entity.id
_entity.type
_entity.pdbx_description
1 polymer ?
#
loop_
_entity_poly.entity_id
_entity_poly.type
_entity_poly.pdbx_seq_one_letter_code
_entity_poly.pdbx_strand_id
1 'polypeptide(L)'
;MSHLNKNISINFLQEFVTHNINSQLDYLPEKFNEEQRYALEVFKKRVFLEETIEETISFNRSLNWDDKYSNTNLALSAEELIEVFKLRSSVYHEISYQKECPDEIDGLNFDTFDKNSAVIYCKNNNEISGTIRLIFDSKKGLPSEEKCSFSKQREEFNLIGEISRNIVKNRNKGLNQEFKYLMCGIYNIFINNNIDLALSGIRADHLKLFEKLGGVKVEKELDAYGNVDIPFLIISYNPSLASRFFKKVFLKQ
;
A
#
# COMPACT_ATOMS: atom_id res chain seq x y z
N MET A 1 -30.29 16.03 13.81
CA MET A 1 -29.18 15.64 12.93
C MET A 1 -28.92 14.16 13.16
N SER A 2 -29.39 13.32 12.25
CA SER A 2 -29.39 11.86 12.40
C SER A 2 -27.99 11.29 12.18
N HIS A 3 -27.33 10.91 13.26
CA HIS A 3 -26.28 9.90 13.22
C HIS A 3 -26.92 8.54 12.94
N LEU A 4 -27.37 8.31 11.69
CA LEU A 4 -27.52 6.95 11.19
C LEU A 4 -26.12 6.35 11.24
N ASN A 5 -25.97 5.24 11.96
CA ASN A 5 -24.72 4.48 12.06
C ASN A 5 -24.16 4.28 10.63
N LYS A 6 -23.10 5.03 10.27
CA LYS A 6 -22.53 5.04 8.91
C LYS A 6 -22.26 3.62 8.38
N ASN A 7 -21.81 2.73 9.27
CA ASN A 7 -21.56 1.32 8.98
C ASN A 7 -22.82 0.56 8.54
N ILE A 8 -23.98 0.87 9.12
CA ILE A 8 -25.26 0.24 8.73
C ILE A 8 -25.68 0.74 7.35
N SER A 9 -25.56 2.04 7.08
CA SER A 9 -25.89 2.62 5.78
C SER A 9 -24.98 2.08 4.66
N ILE A 10 -23.67 1.98 4.91
CA ILE A 10 -22.71 1.42 3.95
C ILE A 10 -23.01 -0.06 3.67
N ASN A 11 -23.32 -0.85 4.70
CA ASN A 11 -23.66 -2.26 4.53
C ASN A 11 -24.96 -2.45 3.72
N PHE A 12 -26.01 -1.69 4.03
CA PHE A 12 -27.25 -1.71 3.24
C PHE A 12 -27.02 -1.27 1.79
N LEU A 13 -26.12 -0.30 1.57
CA LEU A 13 -25.74 0.15 0.24
C LEU A 13 -24.96 -0.94 -0.52
N GLN A 14 -24.02 -1.62 0.13
CA GLN A 14 -23.29 -2.75 -0.46
C GLN A 14 -24.25 -3.89 -0.86
N GLU A 15 -25.19 -4.23 0.01
CA GLU A 15 -26.23 -5.23 -0.26
C GLU A 15 -27.11 -4.82 -1.44
N PHE A 16 -27.57 -3.56 -1.47
CA PHE A 16 -28.37 -3.04 -2.57
C PHE A 16 -27.64 -3.09 -3.91
N VAL A 17 -26.38 -2.64 -3.97
CA VAL A 17 -25.58 -2.67 -5.20
C VAL A 17 -25.39 -4.12 -5.66
N THR A 18 -25.01 -5.02 -4.74
CA THR A 18 -24.76 -6.43 -5.07
C THR A 18 -26.02 -7.12 -5.62
N HIS A 19 -27.19 -6.80 -5.06
CA HIS A 19 -28.46 -7.40 -5.49
C HIS A 19 -28.92 -6.91 -6.86
N ASN A 20 -28.64 -5.64 -7.21
CA ASN A 20 -29.19 -5.00 -8.41
C ASN A 20 -28.21 -4.92 -9.59
N ILE A 21 -26.91 -5.21 -9.41
CA ILE A 21 -25.92 -5.06 -10.50
C ILE A 21 -26.16 -6.02 -11.67
N ASN A 22 -26.78 -7.17 -11.39
CA ASN A 22 -27.09 -8.20 -12.36
C ASN A 22 -28.58 -8.27 -12.73
N SER A 23 -29.45 -7.46 -12.12
CA SER A 23 -30.88 -7.46 -12.44
C SER A 23 -31.11 -6.76 -13.77
N GLN A 24 -31.29 -7.53 -14.85
CA GLN A 24 -31.84 -7.04 -16.10
C GLN A 24 -33.35 -6.98 -15.98
N LEU A 25 -33.93 -5.82 -16.28
CA LEU A 25 -35.36 -5.69 -16.48
C LEU A 25 -35.59 -5.77 -17.99
N ASP A 26 -36.04 -6.94 -18.47
CA ASP A 26 -36.17 -7.27 -19.90
C ASP A 26 -37.08 -6.31 -20.68
N TYR A 27 -37.91 -5.54 -19.97
CA TYR A 27 -38.80 -4.53 -20.54
C TYR A 27 -38.18 -3.14 -20.72
N LEU A 28 -36.96 -2.90 -20.20
CA LEU A 28 -36.26 -1.63 -20.34
C LEU A 28 -35.29 -1.67 -21.53
N PRO A 29 -35.10 -0.54 -22.24
CA PRO A 29 -34.13 -0.46 -23.34
C PRO A 29 -32.73 -0.90 -22.89
N GLU A 30 -32.01 -1.63 -23.74
CA GLU A 30 -30.66 -2.14 -23.44
C GLU A 30 -29.72 -1.03 -22.97
N LYS A 31 -29.75 0.13 -23.64
CA LYS A 31 -29.00 1.34 -23.25
C LYS A 31 -29.27 1.80 -21.81
N PHE A 32 -30.52 1.70 -21.34
CA PHE A 32 -30.85 2.06 -19.95
C PHE A 32 -30.24 1.07 -18.96
N ASN A 33 -30.31 -0.23 -19.28
CA ASN A 33 -29.69 -1.28 -18.46
C ASN A 33 -28.15 -1.12 -18.40
N GLU A 34 -27.51 -0.70 -19.49
CA GLU A 34 -26.08 -0.37 -19.52
C GLU A 34 -25.73 0.83 -18.63
N GLU A 35 -26.48 1.93 -18.74
CA GLU A 35 -26.29 3.13 -17.90
C GLU A 35 -26.49 2.82 -16.41
N GLN A 36 -27.49 1.98 -16.06
CA GLN A 36 -27.73 1.52 -14.70
C GLN A 36 -26.57 0.69 -14.16
N ARG A 37 -26.05 -0.28 -14.94
CA ARG A 37 -24.89 -1.09 -14.56
C ARG A 37 -23.65 -0.22 -14.34
N TYR A 38 -23.39 0.71 -15.26
CA TYR A 38 -22.28 1.64 -15.11
C TYR A 38 -22.39 2.47 -13.82
N ALA A 39 -23.58 3.01 -13.53
CA ALA A 39 -23.81 3.76 -12.30
C ALA A 39 -23.54 2.89 -11.06
N LEU A 40 -24.06 1.66 -11.03
CA LEU A 40 -23.85 0.72 -9.92
C LEU A 40 -22.37 0.34 -9.72
N GLU A 41 -21.61 0.16 -10.80
CA GLU A 41 -20.15 -0.07 -10.72
C GLU A 41 -19.40 1.15 -10.15
N VAL A 42 -19.75 2.36 -10.59
CA VAL A 42 -19.18 3.60 -10.02
C VAL A 42 -19.50 3.70 -8.52
N PHE A 43 -20.74 3.38 -8.12
CA PHE A 43 -21.13 3.36 -6.71
C PHE A 43 -20.37 2.30 -5.91
N LYS A 44 -20.21 1.09 -6.43
CA LYS A 44 -19.44 0.02 -5.78
C LYS A 44 -18.02 0.46 -5.48
N LYS A 45 -17.34 1.07 -6.46
CA LYS A 45 -15.99 1.59 -6.30
C LYS A 45 -15.92 2.71 -5.26
N ARG A 46 -16.92 3.60 -5.24
CA ARG A 46 -17.00 4.67 -4.24
C ARG A 46 -17.15 4.13 -2.82
N VAL A 47 -18.03 3.13 -2.63
CA VAL A 47 -18.20 2.47 -1.35
C VAL A 47 -16.91 1.79 -0.91
N PHE A 48 -16.22 1.10 -1.83
CA PHE A 48 -14.94 0.48 -1.55
C PHE A 48 -13.84 1.50 -1.16
N LEU A 49 -13.81 2.68 -1.79
CA LEU A 49 -12.92 3.77 -1.39
C LEU A 49 -13.20 4.24 0.04
N GLU A 50 -14.46 4.49 0.37
CA GLU A 50 -14.85 4.99 1.70
C GLU A 50 -14.51 3.98 2.81
N GLU A 51 -14.83 2.71 2.58
CA GLU A 51 -14.48 1.61 3.48
C GLU A 51 -12.95 1.48 3.63
N THR A 52 -12.21 1.56 2.53
CA THR A 52 -10.74 1.49 2.56
C THR A 52 -10.13 2.64 3.36
N ILE A 53 -10.63 3.87 3.18
CA ILE A 53 -10.17 5.03 3.94
C ILE A 53 -10.45 4.86 5.44
N GLU A 54 -11.66 4.46 5.79
CA GLU A 54 -12.06 4.31 7.20
C GLU A 54 -11.26 3.22 7.91
N GLU A 55 -11.14 2.03 7.29
CA GLU A 55 -10.35 0.92 7.83
C GLU A 55 -8.86 1.29 7.94
N THR A 56 -8.29 1.92 6.91
CA THR A 56 -6.86 2.32 6.92
C THR A 56 -6.58 3.35 8.02
N ILE A 57 -7.46 4.35 8.22
CA ILE A 57 -7.32 5.33 9.30
C ILE A 57 -7.45 4.66 10.65
N SER A 58 -8.43 3.77 10.82
CA SER A 58 -8.62 3.02 12.06
C SER A 58 -7.39 2.18 12.39
N PHE A 59 -6.87 1.45 11.41
CA PHE A 59 -5.66 0.66 11.52
C PHE A 59 -4.46 1.53 11.89
N ASN A 60 -4.20 2.61 11.15
CA ASN A 60 -3.07 3.51 11.39
C ASN A 60 -3.13 4.16 12.78
N ARG A 61 -4.32 4.53 13.27
CA ARG A 61 -4.49 5.05 14.64
C ARG A 61 -4.20 4.03 15.74
N SER A 62 -4.29 2.74 15.43
CA SER A 62 -3.96 1.65 16.36
C SER A 62 -2.45 1.37 16.45
N LEU A 63 -1.66 1.88 15.50
CA LEU A 63 -0.22 1.65 15.44
C LEU A 63 0.53 2.58 16.40
N ASN A 64 1.57 2.03 17.02
CA ASN A 64 2.55 2.82 17.77
C ASN A 64 3.48 3.52 16.78
N TRP A 65 3.42 4.85 16.76
CA TRP A 65 4.25 5.70 15.91
C TRP A 65 5.04 6.69 16.76
N ASP A 66 6.37 6.71 16.58
CA ASP A 66 7.23 7.70 17.24
C ASP A 66 7.42 8.94 16.35
N ASP A 67 6.97 10.10 16.83
CA ASP A 67 7.08 11.39 16.13
C ASP A 67 8.52 11.94 16.04
N LYS A 68 9.52 11.22 16.54
CA LYS A 68 10.94 11.57 16.42
C LYS A 68 11.39 11.83 14.97
N TYR A 69 10.76 11.19 13.98
CA TYR A 69 11.11 11.35 12.56
C TYR A 69 10.22 12.40 11.88
N SER A 70 10.53 13.68 12.11
CA SER A 70 9.71 14.84 11.67
C SER A 70 9.43 14.97 10.17
N ASN A 71 10.13 14.24 9.31
CA ASN A 71 9.96 14.30 7.86
C ASN A 71 9.09 13.16 7.30
N THR A 72 8.58 12.30 8.17
CA THR A 72 7.64 11.23 7.84
C THR A 72 6.39 11.34 8.66
N ASN A 73 5.27 10.93 8.08
CA ASN A 73 3.98 10.93 8.74
C ASN A 73 3.27 9.62 8.44
N LEU A 74 2.43 9.19 9.38
CA LEU A 74 1.44 8.14 9.16
C LEU A 74 0.15 8.81 8.68
N ALA A 75 -0.53 8.25 7.68
CA ALA A 75 -1.78 8.80 7.18
C ALA A 75 -2.93 8.56 8.15
N LEU A 76 -3.53 9.62 8.69
CA LEU A 76 -4.54 9.58 9.75
C LEU A 76 -5.85 10.30 9.37
N SER A 77 -5.90 10.89 8.18
CA SER A 77 -7.08 11.55 7.61
C SER A 77 -7.41 11.06 6.20
N ALA A 78 -8.65 11.35 5.77
CA ALA A 78 -9.10 11.01 4.42
C ALA A 78 -8.35 11.84 3.38
N GLU A 79 -8.08 13.11 3.67
CA GLU A 79 -7.36 14.02 2.78
C GLU A 79 -5.94 13.51 2.51
N GLU A 80 -5.24 13.05 3.55
CA GLU A 80 -3.89 12.48 3.42
C GLU A 80 -3.88 11.22 2.56
N LEU A 81 -4.83 10.31 2.79
CA LEU A 81 -4.94 9.07 2.00
C LEU A 81 -5.28 9.35 0.53
N ILE A 82 -6.20 10.28 0.27
CA ILE A 82 -6.55 10.67 -1.11
C ILE A 82 -5.33 11.23 -1.84
N GLU A 83 -4.54 12.10 -1.21
CA GLU A 83 -3.33 12.65 -1.82
C GLU A 83 -2.25 11.57 -2.03
N VAL A 84 -2.13 10.59 -1.12
CA VAL A 84 -1.29 9.41 -1.32
C VAL A 84 -1.76 8.58 -2.53
N PHE A 85 -3.06 8.31 -2.66
CA PHE A 85 -3.60 7.52 -3.77
C PHE A 85 -3.41 8.22 -5.12
N LYS A 86 -3.57 9.55 -5.18
CA LYS A 86 -3.26 10.36 -6.36
C LYS A 86 -1.78 10.31 -6.72
N LEU A 87 -0.89 10.44 -5.73
CA LEU A 87 0.54 10.35 -5.96
C LEU A 87 0.91 8.98 -6.55
N ARG A 88 0.36 7.90 -5.99
CA ARG A 88 0.60 6.55 -6.48
C ARG A 88 0.14 6.38 -7.93
N SER A 89 -1.09 6.79 -8.23
CA SER A 89 -1.67 6.75 -9.59
C SER A 89 -0.77 7.50 -10.59
N SER A 90 -0.44 8.76 -10.29
CA SER A 90 0.41 9.60 -11.15
C SER A 90 1.77 8.96 -11.43
N VAL A 91 2.46 8.49 -10.37
CA VAL A 91 3.80 7.93 -10.50
C VAL A 91 3.78 6.59 -11.24
N TYR A 92 2.79 5.73 -11.01
CA TYR A 92 2.62 4.49 -11.77
C TYR A 92 2.27 4.76 -13.22
N HIS A 93 1.54 5.85 -13.48
CA HIS A 93 1.26 6.26 -14.84
C HIS A 93 2.55 6.61 -15.60
N GLU A 94 3.42 7.40 -14.97
CA GLU A 94 4.70 7.83 -15.54
C GLU A 94 5.67 6.66 -15.85
N ILE A 95 5.63 5.55 -15.10
CA ILE A 95 6.49 4.37 -15.35
C ILE A 95 5.81 3.26 -16.12
N SER A 96 4.60 3.48 -16.63
CA SER A 96 3.86 2.47 -17.38
C SER A 96 3.55 1.19 -16.57
N TYR A 97 3.28 1.33 -15.26
CA TYR A 97 2.97 0.21 -14.35
C TYR A 97 1.46 0.00 -14.13
N GLN A 98 0.59 0.72 -14.83
CA GLN A 98 -0.88 0.69 -14.64
C GLN A 98 -1.49 -0.69 -14.90
N LYS A 99 -0.82 -1.56 -15.69
CA LYS A 99 -1.28 -2.95 -15.87
C LYS A 99 -1.02 -3.82 -14.64
N GLU A 100 0.03 -3.52 -13.88
CA GLU A 100 0.40 -4.27 -12.68
C GLU A 100 -0.26 -3.67 -11.43
N CYS A 101 -0.33 -2.35 -11.39
CA CYS A 101 -0.92 -1.58 -10.31
C CYS A 101 -2.01 -0.68 -10.89
N PRO A 102 -3.16 -1.23 -11.30
CA PRO A 102 -4.25 -0.43 -11.86
C PRO A 102 -4.86 0.48 -10.81
N ASP A 103 -5.43 1.59 -11.28
CA ASP A 103 -6.26 2.45 -10.47
C ASP A 103 -7.64 1.81 -10.28
N GLU A 104 -8.07 1.73 -9.03
CA GLU A 104 -9.42 1.23 -8.73
C GLU A 104 -10.48 2.22 -9.19
N ILE A 105 -10.23 3.51 -8.96
CA ILE A 105 -10.95 4.65 -9.52
C ILE A 105 -9.93 5.49 -10.27
N ASP A 106 -10.23 5.93 -11.49
CA ASP A 106 -9.32 6.75 -12.30
C ASP A 106 -8.70 7.90 -11.50
N GLY A 107 -7.36 7.94 -11.43
CA GLY A 107 -6.60 8.91 -10.64
C GLY A 107 -6.39 8.54 -9.17
N LEU A 108 -6.89 7.40 -8.69
CA LEU A 108 -6.78 6.94 -7.29
C LEU A 108 -6.31 5.48 -7.23
N ASN A 109 -5.04 5.29 -6.83
CA ASN A 109 -4.44 3.97 -6.67
C ASN A 109 -4.52 3.49 -5.22
N PHE A 110 -5.48 2.61 -4.96
CA PHE A 110 -5.69 1.92 -3.68
C PHE A 110 -6.19 0.50 -3.94
N ASP A 111 -6.01 -0.39 -2.97
CA ASP A 111 -6.42 -1.78 -3.08
C ASP A 111 -6.87 -2.34 -1.72
N THR A 112 -7.30 -3.61 -1.72
CA THR A 112 -7.80 -4.27 -0.50
C THR A 112 -6.76 -4.39 0.61
N PHE A 113 -5.48 -4.26 0.30
CA PHE A 113 -4.39 -4.38 1.25
C PHE A 113 -4.10 -3.07 1.99
N ASP A 114 -4.61 -1.91 1.51
CA ASP A 114 -4.49 -0.65 2.24
C ASP A 114 -5.13 -0.73 3.64
N LYS A 115 -6.25 -1.47 3.75
CA LYS A 115 -7.06 -1.65 4.96
C LYS A 115 -6.30 -2.15 6.20
N ASN A 116 -5.26 -2.96 6.00
CA ASN A 116 -4.45 -3.54 7.09
C ASN A 116 -2.98 -3.14 6.94
N SER A 117 -2.74 -1.88 6.60
CA SER A 117 -1.39 -1.40 6.29
C SER A 117 -1.07 -0.07 6.93
N ALA A 118 0.18 0.07 7.35
CA ALA A 118 0.75 1.36 7.69
C ALA A 118 1.03 2.14 6.39
N VAL A 119 0.26 3.20 6.16
CA VAL A 119 0.46 4.10 5.01
C VAL A 119 1.29 5.30 5.45
N ILE A 120 2.55 5.31 5.04
CA ILE A 120 3.53 6.30 5.42
C ILE A 120 3.76 7.24 4.25
N TYR A 121 3.91 8.54 4.54
CA TYR A 121 4.25 9.52 3.52
C TYR A 121 5.26 10.55 4.05
N CYS A 122 5.97 11.18 3.11
CA CYS A 122 6.80 12.35 3.38
C CYS A 122 6.33 13.53 2.53
N LYS A 123 6.54 14.74 3.05
CA LYS A 123 6.22 15.99 2.34
C LYS A 123 7.49 16.70 1.91
N ASN A 124 7.41 17.37 0.76
CA ASN A 124 8.40 18.32 0.29
C ASN A 124 7.66 19.56 -0.17
N ASN A 125 8.04 20.74 0.33
CA ASN A 125 7.32 22.00 0.10
C ASN A 125 5.80 21.91 0.38
N ASN A 126 5.42 21.27 1.49
CA ASN A 126 4.02 21.00 1.91
C ASN A 126 3.21 20.07 0.99
N GLU A 127 3.75 19.58 -0.11
CA GLU A 127 3.12 18.57 -0.96
C GLU A 127 3.61 17.17 -0.59
N ILE A 128 2.74 16.16 -0.67
CA ILE A 128 3.17 14.77 -0.54
C ILE A 128 4.07 14.43 -1.74
N SER A 129 5.32 14.10 -1.46
CA SER A 129 6.34 13.83 -2.48
C SER A 129 6.83 12.38 -2.49
N GLY A 130 6.47 11.60 -1.49
CA GLY A 130 6.76 10.18 -1.43
C GLY A 130 5.83 9.44 -0.48
N THR A 131 5.62 8.15 -0.77
CA THR A 131 4.81 7.25 0.06
C THR A 131 5.41 5.85 0.05
N ILE A 132 5.18 5.11 1.13
CA ILE A 132 5.50 3.69 1.25
C ILE A 132 4.41 3.05 2.11
N ARG A 133 4.12 1.77 1.85
CA ARG A 133 3.12 1.01 2.58
C ARG A 133 3.76 -0.22 3.20
N LEU A 134 3.45 -0.49 4.47
CA LEU A 134 3.76 -1.77 5.13
C LEU A 134 2.46 -2.49 5.47
N ILE A 135 2.18 -3.56 4.75
CA ILE A 135 0.99 -4.39 4.93
C ILE A 135 1.29 -5.40 6.02
N PHE A 136 0.42 -5.49 7.02
CA PHE A 136 0.54 -6.49 8.07
C PHE A 136 -0.11 -7.78 7.59
N ASP A 137 0.54 -8.90 7.85
CA ASP A 137 0.00 -10.19 7.48
C ASP A 137 -1.35 -10.44 8.16
N SER A 138 -2.26 -11.08 7.43
CA SER A 138 -3.63 -11.30 7.86
C SER A 138 -4.21 -12.53 7.18
N LYS A 139 -5.46 -12.87 7.48
CA LYS A 139 -6.18 -13.96 6.79
C LYS A 139 -6.32 -13.74 5.28
N LYS A 140 -6.18 -12.50 4.80
CA LYS A 140 -6.22 -12.16 3.37
C LYS A 140 -4.87 -12.43 2.66
N GLY A 141 -3.83 -12.80 3.41
CA GLY A 141 -2.48 -12.98 2.89
C GLY A 141 -1.79 -11.66 2.56
N LEU A 142 -0.66 -11.77 1.86
CA LEU A 142 0.15 -10.65 1.38
C LEU A 142 0.15 -10.60 -0.16
N PRO A 143 0.31 -9.42 -0.79
CA PRO A 143 0.19 -9.28 -2.25
C PRO A 143 1.13 -10.21 -3.04
N SER A 144 2.35 -10.40 -2.57
CA SER A 144 3.35 -11.22 -3.28
C SER A 144 3.08 -12.72 -3.18
N GLU A 145 2.06 -13.17 -2.44
CA GLU A 145 1.75 -14.60 -2.28
C GLU A 145 1.26 -15.29 -3.55
N GLU A 146 0.75 -14.51 -4.50
CA GLU A 146 0.44 -15.01 -5.84
C GLU A 146 1.70 -15.48 -6.59
N LYS A 147 2.89 -15.01 -6.18
CA LYS A 147 4.18 -15.34 -6.81
C LYS A 147 4.99 -16.33 -5.97
N CYS A 148 4.87 -16.32 -4.65
CA CYS A 148 5.53 -17.27 -3.76
C CYS A 148 4.85 -17.43 -2.40
N SER A 149 4.86 -18.65 -1.86
CA SER A 149 4.38 -18.91 -0.50
C SER A 149 5.29 -18.31 0.57
N PHE A 150 4.68 -17.73 1.61
CA PHE A 150 5.35 -17.27 2.83
C PHE A 150 5.13 -18.18 4.05
N SER A 151 4.72 -19.44 3.84
CA SER A 151 4.47 -20.39 4.94
C SER A 151 5.67 -20.57 5.85
N LYS A 152 6.88 -20.66 5.29
CA LYS A 152 8.12 -20.79 6.07
C LYS A 152 8.35 -19.60 7.00
N GLN A 153 8.12 -18.39 6.51
CA GLN A 153 8.29 -17.17 7.30
C GLN A 153 7.25 -17.10 8.42
N ARG A 154 6.02 -17.58 8.19
CA ARG A 154 4.99 -17.68 9.24
C ARG A 154 5.27 -18.77 10.28
N GLU A 155 6.05 -19.79 9.94
CA GLU A 155 6.53 -20.79 10.91
C GLU A 155 7.67 -20.25 11.78
N GLU A 156 8.51 -19.38 11.23
CA GLU A 156 9.71 -18.84 11.89
C GLU A 156 9.43 -17.58 12.72
N PHE A 157 8.44 -16.77 12.32
CA PHE A 157 8.18 -15.45 12.89
C PHE A 157 6.71 -15.30 13.32
N ASN A 158 6.47 -14.53 14.38
CA ASN A 158 5.12 -14.34 14.91
C ASN A 158 4.30 -13.39 14.04
N LEU A 159 4.92 -12.30 13.61
CA LEU A 159 4.29 -11.30 12.76
C LEU A 159 5.19 -10.90 11.61
N ILE A 160 4.75 -11.22 10.39
CA ILE A 160 5.39 -10.77 9.16
C ILE A 160 4.56 -9.66 8.51
N GLY A 161 5.17 -8.92 7.59
CA GLY A 161 4.48 -7.95 6.75
C GLY A 161 5.10 -7.84 5.37
N GLU A 162 4.51 -7.03 4.49
CA GLU A 162 5.03 -6.75 3.14
C GLU A 162 5.14 -5.25 2.90
N ILE A 163 6.35 -4.81 2.53
CA ILE A 163 6.62 -3.45 2.05
C ILE A 163 6.23 -3.38 0.57
N SER A 164 5.30 -2.51 0.26
CA SER A 164 4.81 -2.24 -1.09
C SER A 164 4.66 -0.74 -1.33
N ARG A 165 4.34 -0.35 -2.58
CA ARG A 165 4.03 1.03 -2.97
C ARG A 165 5.12 2.06 -2.58
N ASN A 166 6.40 1.67 -2.58
CA ASN A 166 7.51 2.59 -2.34
C ASN A 166 7.67 3.53 -3.55
N ILE A 167 7.16 4.75 -3.41
CA ILE A 167 6.95 5.70 -4.49
C ILE A 167 7.54 7.04 -4.09
N VAL A 168 8.27 7.64 -5.03
CA VAL A 168 8.87 8.97 -4.90
C VAL A 168 8.61 9.75 -6.18
N LYS A 169 8.04 10.95 -6.05
CA LYS A 169 7.67 11.85 -7.15
C LYS A 169 8.91 12.29 -7.96
N ASN A 170 9.96 12.72 -7.26
CA ASN A 170 11.17 13.24 -7.90
C ASN A 170 12.23 12.15 -8.08
N ARG A 171 12.41 11.64 -9.30
CA ARG A 171 13.41 10.61 -9.60
C ARG A 171 14.76 11.22 -10.03
N ASN A 172 15.40 11.96 -9.11
CA ASN A 172 16.74 12.50 -9.37
C ASN A 172 17.82 11.41 -9.28
N LYS A 173 18.97 11.62 -9.93
CA LYS A 173 20.11 10.70 -9.84
C LYS A 173 20.67 10.68 -8.41
N GLY A 174 20.53 9.56 -7.70
CA GLY A 174 21.12 9.32 -6.38
C GLY A 174 20.14 8.73 -5.35
N LEU A 175 20.60 8.58 -4.11
CA LEU A 175 19.74 8.17 -2.99
C LEU A 175 18.83 9.33 -2.60
N ASN A 176 17.57 9.29 -3.05
CA ASN A 176 16.62 10.35 -2.78
C ASN A 176 16.39 10.51 -1.26
N GLN A 177 16.38 11.75 -0.79
CA GLN A 177 16.01 12.12 0.56
C GLN A 177 14.62 11.59 0.97
N GLU A 178 13.63 11.63 0.07
CA GLU A 178 12.31 11.03 0.28
C GLU A 178 12.42 9.53 0.58
N PHE A 179 13.21 8.77 -0.19
CA PHE A 179 13.44 7.36 0.08
C PHE A 179 14.03 7.14 1.48
N LYS A 180 14.97 7.97 1.92
CA LYS A 180 15.54 7.86 3.28
C LYS A 180 14.48 8.05 4.35
N TYR A 181 13.64 9.07 4.18
CA TYR A 181 12.53 9.31 5.09
C TYR A 181 11.58 8.12 5.13
N LEU A 182 11.11 7.65 3.98
CA LEU A 182 10.20 6.50 3.90
C LEU A 182 10.78 5.25 4.58
N MET A 183 12.07 4.95 4.39
CA MET A 183 12.71 3.83 5.07
C MET A 183 12.86 4.03 6.59
N CYS A 184 13.03 5.27 7.08
CA CYS A 184 12.94 5.57 8.51
C CYS A 184 11.54 5.31 9.05
N GLY A 185 10.49 5.65 8.28
CA GLY A 185 9.11 5.36 8.64
C GLY A 185 8.84 3.85 8.75
N ILE A 186 9.33 3.06 7.81
CA ILE A 186 9.27 1.59 7.90
C ILE A 186 9.96 1.09 9.16
N TYR A 187 11.17 1.58 9.44
CA TYR A 187 11.90 1.22 10.65
C TYR A 187 11.11 1.58 11.92
N ASN A 188 10.48 2.76 11.96
CA ASN A 188 9.66 3.23 13.07
C ASN A 188 8.49 2.29 13.35
N ILE A 189 7.67 1.99 12.32
CA ILE A 189 6.54 1.06 12.47
C ILE A 189 7.03 -0.31 12.91
N PHE A 190 8.09 -0.82 12.28
CA PHE A 190 8.58 -2.16 12.57
C PHE A 190 9.00 -2.33 14.04
N ILE A 191 9.86 -1.43 14.54
CA ILE A 191 10.41 -1.53 15.89
C ILE A 191 9.35 -1.29 16.98
N ASN A 192 8.32 -0.49 16.69
CA ASN A 192 7.31 -0.11 17.68
C ASN A 192 6.05 -0.99 17.66
N ASN A 193 5.88 -1.86 16.65
CA ASN A 193 4.68 -2.67 16.46
C ASN A 193 4.95 -4.19 16.40
N ASN A 194 6.09 -4.64 16.93
CA ASN A 194 6.46 -6.06 17.05
C ASN A 194 6.38 -6.84 15.72
N ILE A 195 6.74 -6.19 14.61
CA ILE A 195 6.90 -6.89 13.34
C ILE A 195 8.28 -7.56 13.38
N ASP A 196 8.35 -8.83 13.01
CA ASP A 196 9.57 -9.63 13.05
C ASP A 196 10.30 -9.67 11.70
N LEU A 197 9.54 -9.59 10.59
CA LEU A 197 10.08 -9.64 9.25
C LEU A 197 9.19 -8.85 8.27
N ALA A 198 9.81 -8.10 7.37
CA ALA A 198 9.14 -7.49 6.23
C ALA A 198 9.59 -8.16 4.92
N LEU A 199 8.66 -8.44 4.02
CA LEU A 199 8.91 -8.96 2.68
C LEU A 199 8.76 -7.84 1.66
N SER A 200 9.40 -7.93 0.50
CA SER A 200 9.20 -6.95 -0.57
C SER A 200 9.60 -7.50 -1.93
N GLY A 201 8.76 -7.24 -2.94
CA GLY A 201 9.13 -7.38 -4.34
C GLY A 201 9.93 -6.18 -4.82
N ILE A 202 11.19 -6.39 -5.19
CA ILE A 202 12.08 -5.34 -5.72
C ILE A 202 12.61 -5.72 -7.10
N ARG A 203 12.92 -4.74 -7.93
CA ARG A 203 13.70 -5.00 -9.15
C ARG A 203 15.08 -5.51 -8.77
N ALA A 204 15.61 -6.49 -9.50
CA ALA A 204 16.89 -7.12 -9.17
C ALA A 204 18.06 -6.13 -9.16
N ASP A 205 18.02 -5.08 -10.00
CA ASP A 205 19.05 -4.02 -10.04
C ASP A 205 19.06 -3.13 -8.78
N HIS A 206 18.01 -3.17 -7.96
CA HIS A 206 17.94 -2.43 -6.69
C HIS A 206 18.56 -3.19 -5.50
N LEU A 207 18.91 -4.48 -5.62
CA LEU A 207 19.36 -5.31 -4.49
C LEU A 207 20.52 -4.67 -3.71
N LYS A 208 21.54 -4.17 -4.41
CA LYS A 208 22.72 -3.53 -3.78
C LYS A 208 22.37 -2.31 -2.92
N LEU A 209 21.27 -1.62 -3.20
CA LEU A 209 20.79 -0.52 -2.36
C LEU A 209 20.19 -1.08 -1.07
N PHE A 210 19.34 -2.11 -1.17
CA PHE A 210 18.68 -2.72 -0.02
C PHE A 210 19.67 -3.45 0.90
N GLU A 211 20.67 -4.14 0.36
CA GLU A 211 21.72 -4.80 1.16
C GLU A 211 22.46 -3.82 2.09
N LYS A 212 22.62 -2.55 1.68
CA LYS A 212 23.23 -1.51 2.53
C LYS A 212 22.41 -1.20 3.78
N LEU A 213 21.11 -1.47 3.77
CA LEU A 213 20.24 -1.26 4.94
C LEU A 213 20.55 -2.26 6.06
N GLY A 214 21.09 -3.45 5.73
CA GLY A 214 21.32 -4.56 6.65
C GLY A 214 20.08 -5.42 6.87
N GLY A 215 20.26 -6.68 7.26
CA GLY A 215 19.16 -7.61 7.51
C GLY A 215 18.34 -7.99 6.27
N VAL A 216 18.91 -7.85 5.07
CA VAL A 216 18.24 -8.20 3.80
C VAL A 216 18.71 -9.56 3.32
N LYS A 217 17.77 -10.39 2.87
CA LYS A 217 18.04 -11.70 2.26
C LYS A 217 17.13 -11.92 1.05
N VAL A 218 17.67 -12.52 -0.01
CA VAL A 218 16.88 -12.94 -1.18
C VAL A 218 16.16 -14.24 -0.83
N GLU A 219 14.83 -14.24 -0.92
CA GLU A 219 13.98 -15.41 -0.69
C GLU A 219 13.60 -16.09 -2.01
N LYS A 220 13.42 -15.31 -3.09
CA LYS A 220 13.10 -15.85 -4.42
C LYS A 220 13.55 -14.92 -5.53
N GLU A 221 14.02 -15.49 -6.64
CA GLU A 221 14.24 -14.79 -7.90
C GLU A 221 13.04 -14.99 -8.84
N LEU A 222 12.66 -13.94 -9.55
CA LEU A 222 11.55 -13.91 -10.49
C LEU A 222 12.03 -13.31 -11.81
N ASP A 223 11.77 -13.99 -12.92
CA ASP A 223 12.13 -13.46 -14.25
C ASP A 223 11.31 -12.21 -14.62
N ALA A 224 10.08 -12.14 -14.10
CA ALA A 224 9.15 -11.02 -14.28
C ALA A 224 8.25 -10.88 -13.04
N TYR A 225 7.68 -9.68 -12.85
CA TYR A 225 6.64 -9.45 -11.84
C TYR A 225 5.34 -9.03 -12.53
N GLY A 226 4.45 -10.01 -12.70
CA GLY A 226 3.19 -9.84 -13.40
C GLY A 226 3.38 -9.39 -14.85
N ASN A 227 2.97 -8.17 -15.18
CA ASN A 227 3.08 -7.62 -16.54
C ASN A 227 4.39 -6.88 -16.82
N VAL A 228 5.29 -6.79 -15.83
CA VAL A 228 6.58 -6.10 -15.97
C VAL A 228 7.68 -7.11 -16.27
N ASP A 229 8.11 -7.14 -17.54
CA ASP A 229 9.10 -8.07 -18.09
C ASP A 229 10.55 -7.64 -17.77
N ILE A 230 10.87 -7.58 -16.47
CA ILE A 230 12.21 -7.33 -15.95
C ILE A 230 12.45 -8.22 -14.72
N PRO A 231 13.70 -8.61 -14.42
CA PRO A 231 13.97 -9.44 -13.26
C PRO A 231 13.59 -8.75 -11.94
N PHE A 232 12.84 -9.47 -11.11
CA PHE A 232 12.47 -9.09 -9.75
C PHE A 232 13.03 -10.09 -8.74
N LEU A 233 13.14 -9.64 -7.50
CA LEU A 233 13.51 -10.44 -6.35
C LEU A 233 12.44 -10.26 -5.29
N ILE A 234 12.04 -11.35 -4.65
CA ILE A 234 11.39 -11.29 -3.35
C ILE A 234 12.49 -11.31 -2.30
N ILE A 235 12.59 -10.21 -1.54
CA ILE A 235 13.53 -10.09 -0.43
C ILE A 235 12.79 -10.13 0.90
N SER A 236 13.44 -10.66 1.92
CA SER A 236 13.10 -10.42 3.31
C SER A 236 14.00 -9.33 3.89
N TYR A 237 13.47 -8.56 4.83
CA TYR A 237 14.13 -7.45 5.49
C TYR A 237 13.79 -7.48 6.98
N ASN A 238 14.83 -7.57 7.82
CA ASN A 238 14.73 -7.50 9.27
C ASN A 238 15.44 -6.22 9.79
N PRO A 239 14.70 -5.12 10.01
CA PRO A 239 15.20 -3.89 10.64
C PRO A 239 15.96 -4.05 11.96
N SER A 240 15.75 -5.11 12.74
CA SER A 240 16.53 -5.33 13.97
C SER A 240 18.03 -5.55 13.67
N LEU A 241 18.33 -6.05 12.46
CA LEU A 241 19.67 -6.26 11.93
C LEU A 241 20.18 -5.06 11.11
N ALA A 242 19.58 -3.87 11.30
CA ALA A 242 19.97 -2.66 10.59
C ALA A 242 21.48 -2.39 10.68
N SER A 243 22.09 -2.12 9.52
CA SER A 243 23.52 -1.92 9.38
C SER A 243 23.98 -0.63 10.08
N ARG A 244 25.29 -0.53 10.37
CA ARG A 244 25.89 0.72 10.84
C ARG A 244 25.67 1.88 9.87
N PHE A 245 25.65 1.58 8.56
CA PHE A 245 25.37 2.57 7.54
C PHE A 245 23.94 3.10 7.67
N PHE A 246 22.95 2.22 7.81
CA PHE A 246 21.55 2.63 7.99
C PHE A 246 21.37 3.48 9.25
N LYS A 247 21.86 3.00 10.39
CA LYS A 247 21.79 3.72 11.67
C LYS A 247 22.39 5.13 11.57
N LYS A 248 23.59 5.25 10.96
CA LYS A 248 24.27 6.54 10.79
C LYS A 248 23.60 7.46 9.78
N VAL A 249 23.22 6.95 8.61
CA VAL A 249 22.79 7.77 7.46
C VAL A 249 21.29 8.07 7.47
N PHE A 250 20.48 7.15 7.97
CA PHE A 250 19.02 7.24 7.99
C PHE A 250 18.52 7.65 9.37
N LEU A 251 18.94 6.93 10.42
CA LEU A 251 18.43 7.15 11.78
C LEU A 251 19.18 8.24 12.57
N LYS A 252 20.35 8.66 12.08
CA LYS A 252 21.26 9.60 12.77
C LYS A 252 21.66 9.10 14.18
N GLN A 253 21.90 7.80 14.30
CA GLN A 253 22.38 7.10 15.50
C GLN A 253 23.84 6.67 15.35
#